data_AF-A0A832TD20-F1
#
_entry.id   AF-A0A832TD20-F1
#
_cell.length_a   1.000
_cell.length_b   1.000
_cell.length_c   1.000
_cell.angle_alpha   90.00
_cell.angle_beta   90.00
_cell.angle_gamma   90.00
#
_symmetry.space_group_name_H-M   'P 1'
#
loop_
_entity.id
_entity.type
_entity.pdbx_description
1 polymer ?
#
loop_
_entity_poly.entity_id
_entity_poly.type
_entity_poly.pdbx_seq_one_letter_code
_entity_poly.pdbx_strand_id
1 'polypeptide(L)'
;MKVLNLIQLIFEVFVALGFLIGLYPFGYLLTLWWVIPLAIVNFIFSIVSRNKTFAYTLVNIFMSWLALIPVIGWAPRLIGCFMSIISIIKISKND
;
A
#
# COMPACT_ATOMS: atom_id res chain seq x y z
N MET A 1 -4.69 3.15 20.79
CA MET A 1 -3.70 3.55 19.76
C MET A 1 -2.96 2.37 19.13
N LYS A 2 -2.52 1.36 19.91
CA LYS A 2 -1.84 0.16 19.35
C LYS A 2 -2.68 -0.67 18.36
N VAL A 3 -3.98 -0.85 18.60
CA VAL A 3 -4.85 -1.65 17.73
C VAL A 3 -5.07 -0.99 16.36
N LEU A 4 -5.18 0.34 16.28
CA LEU A 4 -5.28 1.05 14.99
C LEU A 4 -4.00 0.87 14.18
N ASN A 5 -2.82 0.97 14.81
CA ASN A 5 -1.54 0.76 14.14
C ASN A 5 -1.40 -0.67 13.60
N LEU A 6 -1.82 -1.66 14.38
CA LEU A 6 -1.79 -3.07 13.97
C LEU A 6 -2.69 -3.32 12.75
N ILE A 7 -3.91 -2.80 12.77
CA ILE A 7 -4.84 -2.88 11.64
C ILE A 7 -4.24 -2.18 10.41
N GLN A 8 -3.64 -1.01 10.61
CA GLN A 8 -2.98 -0.25 9.55
C GLN A 8 -1.83 -1.03 8.90
N LEU A 9 -1.02 -1.71 9.70
CA LEU A 9 0.06 -2.58 9.25
C LEU A 9 -0.47 -3.77 8.44
N ILE A 10 -1.54 -4.41 8.89
CA ILE A 10 -2.19 -5.51 8.14
C ILE A 10 -2.64 -5.01 6.76
N PHE A 11 -3.31 -3.86 6.70
CA PHE A 11 -3.73 -3.25 5.43
C PHE A 11 -2.55 -2.97 4.49
N GLU A 12 -1.42 -2.50 5.02
CA GLU A 12 -0.21 -2.23 4.25
C GLU A 12 0.43 -3.51 3.70
N VAL A 13 0.42 -4.60 4.47
CA VAL A 13 0.87 -5.92 4.02
C VAL A 13 -0.01 -6.43 2.87
N PHE A 14 -1.33 -6.30 2.97
CA PHE A 14 -2.24 -6.68 1.88
C PHE A 14 -2.03 -5.84 0.61
N VAL A 15 -1.76 -4.53 0.76
CA VAL A 15 -1.40 -3.65 -0.37
C VAL A 15 -0.08 -4.10 -1.01
N ALA A 16 0.94 -4.41 -0.21
CA ALA A 16 2.22 -4.91 -0.71
C ALA A 16 2.07 -6.26 -1.46
N LEU A 17 1.29 -7.19 -0.90
CA LEU A 17 0.96 -8.45 -1.57
C LEU A 17 0.21 -8.23 -2.88
N GLY A 18 -0.71 -7.27 -2.92
CA GLY A 18 -1.40 -6.89 -4.14
C GLY A 18 -0.46 -6.31 -5.20
N PHE A 19 0.54 -5.51 -4.82
CA PHE A 19 1.58 -5.06 -5.76
C PHE A 19 2.45 -6.22 -6.27
N LEU A 20 2.79 -7.19 -5.41
CA LEU A 20 3.55 -8.39 -5.78
C LEU A 20 2.78 -9.30 -6.74
N ILE A 21 1.50 -9.58 -6.46
CA ILE A 21 0.62 -10.36 -7.35
C ILE A 21 0.42 -9.60 -8.66
N GLY A 22 0.38 -8.27 -8.60
CA GLY A 22 0.33 -7.41 -9.78
C GLY A 22 1.55 -7.58 -10.68
N LEU A 23 2.74 -7.97 -10.20
CA LEU A 23 3.89 -8.23 -11.07
C LEU A 23 3.66 -9.40 -12.02
N TYR A 24 2.76 -10.33 -11.69
CA TYR A 24 2.39 -11.39 -12.61
C TYR A 24 1.54 -10.84 -13.77
N PRO A 25 1.87 -11.15 -15.04
CA PRO A 25 1.05 -10.72 -16.18
C PRO A 25 -0.40 -11.22 -15.98
N PHE A 26 -1.38 -10.33 -16.18
CA PHE A 26 -2.82 -10.49 -15.87
C PHE A 26 -3.23 -10.51 -14.38
N GLY A 27 -2.30 -10.68 -13.43
CA GLY A 27 -2.58 -10.58 -11.98
C GLY A 27 -3.06 -9.18 -11.56
N TYR A 28 -2.73 -8.16 -12.36
CA TYR A 28 -3.13 -6.79 -12.08
C TYR A 28 -4.64 -6.57 -12.05
N LEU A 29 -5.39 -7.25 -12.93
CA LEU A 29 -6.84 -7.12 -13.01
C LEU A 29 -7.49 -7.49 -11.68
N LEU A 30 -7.00 -8.55 -11.04
CA LEU A 30 -7.50 -9.03 -9.76
C LEU A 30 -7.11 -8.06 -8.63
N THR A 31 -5.86 -7.59 -8.65
CA THR A 31 -5.33 -6.74 -7.59
C THR A 31 -5.92 -5.32 -7.60
N LEU A 32 -6.35 -4.81 -8.76
CA LEU A 32 -6.97 -3.49 -8.85
C LEU A 32 -8.23 -3.36 -8.00
N TRP A 33 -9.04 -4.42 -7.94
CA TRP A 33 -10.31 -4.43 -7.21
C TRP A 33 -10.17 -4.24 -5.72
N TRP A 34 -9.04 -4.67 -5.13
CA TRP A 34 -8.82 -4.56 -3.70
C TRP A 34 -7.70 -3.57 -3.33
N VAL A 35 -6.62 -3.45 -4.12
CA VAL A 35 -5.45 -2.63 -3.75
C VAL A 35 -5.81 -1.15 -3.66
N ILE A 36 -6.58 -0.64 -4.62
CA ILE A 36 -7.01 0.76 -4.64
C ILE A 36 -7.88 1.09 -3.41
N PRO A 37 -8.99 0.38 -3.15
CA PRO A 37 -9.81 0.66 -1.97
C PRO A 37 -9.06 0.43 -0.66
N LEU A 38 -8.20 -0.60 -0.56
CA LEU A 38 -7.36 -0.83 0.63
C LEU A 38 -6.38 0.31 0.87
N ALA A 39 -5.74 0.85 -0.18
CA ALA A 39 -4.84 2.00 -0.07
C ALA A 39 -5.58 3.27 0.40
N ILE A 40 -6.80 3.51 -0.11
CA ILE A 40 -7.66 4.62 0.31
C ILE A 40 -8.05 4.49 1.78
N VAL A 41 -8.50 3.31 2.19
CA VAL A 41 -8.87 3.03 3.59
C VAL A 41 -7.67 3.24 4.50
N ASN A 42 -6.50 2.73 4.13
CA ASN A 42 -5.27 2.87 4.89
C ASN A 42 -4.84 4.35 5.03
N PHE A 43 -5.04 5.16 3.99
CA PHE A 43 -4.80 6.59 4.03
C PHE A 43 -5.73 7.33 5.01
N ILE A 44 -7.03 7.03 5.00
CA ILE A 44 -8.01 7.57 5.95
C ILE A 44 -7.61 7.21 7.38
N PHE A 45 -7.23 5.96 7.63
CA PHE A 45 -6.72 5.53 8.94
C PHE A 45 -5.45 6.28 9.35
N SER A 46 -4.52 6.54 8.41
CA SER A 46 -3.31 7.30 8.71
C SER A 46 -3.58 8.74 9.15
N ILE A 47 -4.61 9.40 8.56
CA ILE A 47 -5.06 10.75 8.93
C ILE A 47 -5.66 10.74 10.33
N VAL A 48 -6.58 9.80 10.58
CA VAL A 48 -7.28 9.69 11.88
C VAL A 48 -6.31 9.34 13.00
N SER A 49 -5.34 8.46 12.73
CA SER A 49 -4.34 8.02 13.71
C SER A 49 -3.18 9.01 13.89
N ARG A 50 -3.11 10.10 13.09
CA ARG A 50 -1.99 11.08 13.06
C ARG A 50 -0.60 10.43 13.06
N ASN A 51 -0.46 9.26 12.44
CA ASN A 51 0.82 8.57 12.34
C ASN A 51 1.72 9.24 11.29
N LYS A 52 3.05 9.13 11.47
CA LYS A 52 4.06 9.59 10.49
C LYS A 52 4.09 8.76 9.19
N THR A 53 3.07 7.94 8.94
CA THR A 53 2.93 7.08 7.76
C THR A 53 2.13 7.72 6.63
N PHE A 54 1.50 8.88 6.87
CA PHE A 54 0.69 9.63 5.88
C PHE A 54 1.34 9.79 4.51
N ALA A 55 2.64 10.14 4.47
CA ALA A 55 3.35 10.34 3.21
C ALA A 55 3.48 9.03 2.41
N TYR A 56 3.62 7.89 3.09
CA TYR A 56 3.81 6.59 2.45
C TYR A 56 2.49 6.00 1.96
N THR A 57 1.41 6.14 2.74
CA THR A 57 0.05 5.75 2.31
C THR A 57 -0.43 6.58 1.12
N LEU A 58 -0.12 7.88 1.09
CA LEU A 58 -0.40 8.74 -0.07
C LEU A 58 0.34 8.25 -1.32
N VAL A 59 1.64 7.94 -1.19
CA VAL A 59 2.42 7.38 -2.31
C VAL A 59 1.83 6.03 -2.75
N ASN A 60 1.41 5.17 -1.83
CA ASN A 60 0.76 3.90 -2.17
C ASN A 60 -0.53 4.10 -2.98
N ILE A 61 -1.34 5.12 -2.69
CA ILE A 61 -2.53 5.46 -3.51
C ILE A 61 -2.11 5.84 -4.93
N PHE A 62 -1.14 6.75 -5.08
CA PHE A 62 -0.66 7.17 -6.39
C PHE A 62 -0.04 6.01 -7.18
N MET A 63 0.75 5.16 -6.52
CA MET A 63 1.35 3.97 -7.13
C MET A 63 0.29 2.93 -7.53
N SER A 64 -0.76 2.77 -6.73
CA SER A 64 -1.90 1.90 -7.06
C SER A 64 -2.64 2.39 -8.29
N TRP A 65 -2.80 3.70 -8.45
CA TRP A 65 -3.41 4.31 -9.63
C TRP A 65 -2.52 4.18 -10.86
N LEU A 66 -1.21 4.40 -10.73
CA LEU A 66 -0.25 4.21 -11.80
C LEU A 66 -0.11 2.73 -12.23
N ALA A 67 -0.37 1.80 -11.30
CA ALA A 67 -0.42 0.36 -11.57
C ALA A 67 -1.64 -0.08 -12.41
N LEU A 68 -2.59 0.81 -12.73
CA LEU A 68 -3.65 0.56 -13.73
C LEU A 68 -3.07 0.34 -15.13
N ILE A 69 -1.89 0.90 -15.42
CA ILE A 69 -1.25 0.83 -16.74
C ILE A 69 -0.49 -0.50 -16.84
N PRO A 70 -0.90 -1.49 -17.67
CA PRO A 70 -0.33 -2.83 -17.64
C PRO A 70 1.14 -2.90 -18.05
N VAL A 71 1.56 -2.04 -18.99
CA VAL A 71 2.90 -2.06 -19.60
C VAL A 71 3.92 -1.22 -18.82
N ILE A 72 3.52 -0.04 -18.34
CA ILE A 72 4.37 0.86 -17.53
C ILE A 72 4.30 0.50 -16.04
N GLY A 73 3.26 -0.23 -15.61
CA GLY A 73 2.91 -0.51 -14.22
C GLY A 73 3.92 -1.36 -13.44
N TRP A 74 4.90 -1.98 -14.09
CA TRP A 74 5.97 -2.72 -13.41
C TRP A 74 6.82 -1.83 -12.49
N ALA A 75 7.19 -0.63 -12.96
CA ALA A 75 7.97 0.31 -12.16
C ALA A 75 7.18 0.90 -10.96
N PRO A 76 5.93 1.39 -11.13
CA PRO A 76 5.06 1.78 -10.02
C PRO A 76 4.80 0.66 -9.01
N ARG A 77 4.64 -0.60 -9.45
CA ARG A 77 4.43 -1.76 -8.56
C ARG A 77 5.66 -2.05 -7.70
N LEU A 78 6.85 -2.00 -8.30
CA LEU A 78 8.11 -2.12 -7.54
C LEU A 78 8.25 -1.00 -6.52
N ILE A 79 8.02 0.25 -6.92
CA ILE A 79 8.12 1.41 -6.03
C ILE A 79 7.08 1.33 -4.90
N GLY A 80 5.83 0.97 -5.21
CA GLY A 80 4.76 0.77 -4.21
C GLY A 80 5.07 -0.37 -3.23
N CYS A 81 5.68 -1.46 -3.72
CA CYS A 81 6.16 -2.54 -2.87
C CYS A 81 7.27 -2.07 -1.91
N PHE A 82 8.28 -1.35 -2.42
CA PHE A 82 9.35 -0.78 -1.59
C PHE A 82 8.83 0.21 -0.55
N MET A 83 7.90 1.09 -0.93
CA MET A 83 7.31 2.06 -0.01
C MET A 83 6.50 1.38 1.10
N SER A 84 5.73 0.34 0.76
CA SER A 84 4.99 -0.44 1.74
C SER A 84 5.91 -1.15 2.75
N ILE A 85 7.03 -1.70 2.28
CA ILE A 85 8.05 -2.30 3.17
C ILE A 85 8.64 -1.26 4.13
N ILE A 86 8.96 -0.06 3.65
CA ILE A 86 9.49 1.02 4.48
C ILE A 86 8.48 1.45 5.56
N SER A 87 7.20 1.57 5.21
CA SER A 87 6.16 1.85 6.20
C SER A 87 6.07 0.77 7.27
N ILE A 88 6.09 -0.51 6.89
CA ILE A 88 6.03 -1.64 7.82
C ILE A 88 7.19 -1.57 8.82
N ILE A 89 8.42 -1.34 8.34
CA ILE A 89 9.60 -1.21 9.20
C ILE A 89 9.46 -0.02 10.16
N LYS A 90 8.90 1.10 9.69
CA LYS A 90 8.75 2.32 10.47
C LYS A 90 7.65 2.20 11.52
N ILE A 91 6.57 1.47 11.23
CA ILE A 91 5.51 1.14 12.21
C ILE A 91 6.07 0.16 13.25
N SER A 92 6.76 -0.89 12.83
CA SER A 92 7.33 -1.91 13.73
C SER A 92 8.39 -1.36 14.68
N LYS A 93 9.07 -0.27 14.31
CA LYS A 93 10.11 0.37 15.15
C LYS A 93 9.52 1.42 16.11
N ASN A 94 8.23 1.71 16.00
CA ASN A 94 7.54 2.74 16.79
C ASN A 94 6.58 2.14 17.84
N ASP A 95 6.58 0.81 17.97
CA ASP A 95 6.15 0.05 19.17
C ASP A 95 7.39 -0.33 20.00
#